data_AF-A0A938BFR9-F1
#
_entry.id   AF-A0A938BFR9-F1
#
_cell.length_a   1.000
_cell.length_b   1.000
_cell.length_c   1.000
_cell.angle_alpha   90.00
_cell.angle_beta   90.00
_cell.angle_gamma   90.00
#
_symmetry.space_group_name_H-M   'P 1'
#
loop_
_entity.id
_entity.type
_entity.pdbx_description
1 polymer ?
#
loop_
_entity_poly.entity_id
_entity_poly.type
_entity_poly.pdbx_seq_one_letter_code
_entity_poly.pdbx_strand_id
1 'polypeptide(L)'
;MEKNISENRWLPPSPHKEEVLKRVEAGRAHIEERGHNIPPLLVFEDGGVIELPKVRYMMTHRGMELIAADDYLPGGQTKHNDVCGTIDELKGLLKENPDLLKSNPDHFNRLLDDACYMTNRMQKRRENYREFATEFASLCERMAAIEGPETKQVHKKAEEIRAILQDSPETVTSKLEEIYELAEGIRDVANNLESCLSAYKKVAIEVGGLYENIKGGRNWKRK
;
A
#
# COMPACT_ATOMS: atom_id res chain seq x y z
N MET A 1 7.34 0.63 13.59
CA MET A 1 7.27 -0.42 14.62
C MET A 1 6.25 -1.45 14.16
N GLU A 2 6.69 -2.56 13.59
CA GLU A 2 5.81 -3.73 13.42
C GLU A 2 5.45 -4.20 14.83
N LYS A 3 4.20 -3.98 15.27
CA LYS A 3 3.70 -4.62 16.50
C LYS A 3 3.80 -6.12 16.28
N ASN A 4 4.32 -6.84 17.27
CA ASN A 4 4.38 -8.29 17.21
C ASN A 4 2.96 -8.87 17.17
N ILE A 5 2.44 -9.15 15.97
CA ILE A 5 1.04 -9.54 15.76
C ILE A 5 0.73 -10.82 16.54
N SER A 6 1.70 -11.70 16.75
CA SER A 6 1.54 -12.97 17.46
C SER A 6 1.16 -12.84 18.93
N GLU A 7 1.36 -11.66 19.53
CA GLU A 7 1.03 -11.32 20.92
C GLU A 7 -0.31 -10.58 21.06
N ASN A 8 -1.05 -10.39 19.96
CA ASN A 8 -2.35 -9.73 20.03
C ASN A 8 -3.33 -10.57 20.85
N ARG A 9 -3.78 -10.03 21.99
CA ARG A 9 -4.72 -10.68 22.91
C ARG A 9 -6.07 -11.06 22.29
N TRP A 10 -6.41 -10.47 21.14
CA TRP A 10 -7.64 -10.72 20.41
C TRP A 10 -7.53 -11.83 19.38
N LEU A 11 -6.34 -12.41 19.19
CA LEU A 11 -6.22 -13.58 18.32
C LEU A 11 -7.11 -14.72 18.86
N PRO A 12 -7.79 -15.47 17.98
CA PRO A 12 -8.52 -16.64 18.39
C PRO A 12 -7.54 -17.68 18.95
N PRO A 13 -7.99 -18.65 19.77
CA PRO A 13 -7.13 -19.74 20.22
C PRO A 13 -6.67 -20.61 19.03
N SER A 14 -5.58 -21.36 19.23
CA SER A 14 -5.17 -22.41 18.28
C SER A 14 -6.31 -23.43 18.09
N PRO A 15 -6.49 -24.00 16.88
CA PRO A 15 -5.62 -23.90 15.69
C PRO A 15 -5.92 -22.69 14.79
N HIS A 16 -6.87 -21.85 15.16
CA HIS A 16 -7.34 -20.75 14.31
C HIS A 16 -6.31 -19.62 14.22
N LYS A 17 -5.57 -19.41 15.32
CA LYS A 17 -4.49 -18.44 15.42
C LYS A 17 -3.47 -18.59 14.30
N GLU A 18 -2.97 -19.81 14.09
CA GLU A 18 -1.88 -20.12 13.18
C GLU A 18 -2.29 -19.83 11.74
N GLU A 19 -3.50 -20.22 11.35
CA GLU A 19 -4.00 -19.96 10.00
C GLU A 19 -4.27 -18.46 9.80
N VAL A 20 -4.79 -17.74 10.80
CA VAL A 20 -4.91 -16.26 10.72
C VAL A 20 -3.56 -15.61 10.47
N LEU A 21 -2.53 -15.96 11.25
CA LEU A 21 -1.20 -15.40 11.12
C LEU A 21 -0.60 -15.70 9.74
N LYS A 22 -0.76 -16.94 9.26
CA LYS A 22 -0.31 -17.34 7.92
C LYS A 22 -0.96 -16.51 6.82
N ARG A 23 -2.26 -16.19 6.91
CA ARG A 23 -2.94 -15.34 5.91
C ARG A 23 -2.45 -13.90 5.95
N VAL A 24 -2.23 -13.35 7.16
CA VAL A 24 -1.70 -12.00 7.35
C VAL A 24 -0.27 -11.90 6.82
N GLU A 25 0.58 -12.87 7.15
CA GLU A 25 1.96 -12.93 6.67
C GLU A 25 2.02 -13.05 5.14
N ALA A 26 1.15 -13.85 4.54
CA ALA A 26 1.05 -14.00 3.09
C ALA A 26 0.39 -12.80 2.37
N GLY A 27 -0.01 -11.74 3.11
CA GLY A 27 -0.64 -10.53 2.55
C GLY A 27 -2.09 -10.70 2.08
N ARG A 28 -2.71 -11.86 2.34
CA ARG A 28 -4.09 -12.18 1.93
C ARG A 28 -5.15 -11.65 2.89
N ALA A 29 -4.71 -11.23 4.08
CA ALA A 29 -5.52 -10.54 5.06
C ALA A 29 -4.69 -9.49 5.80
N HIS A 30 -5.35 -8.59 6.50
CA HIS A 30 -4.72 -7.69 7.46
C HIS A 30 -5.63 -7.46 8.65
N ILE A 31 -5.05 -6.98 9.76
CA ILE A 31 -5.78 -6.68 10.98
C ILE A 31 -6.04 -5.17 11.02
N GLU A 32 -7.31 -4.79 11.15
CA GLU A 32 -7.77 -3.42 11.25
C GLU A 32 -8.17 -3.11 12.71
N GLU A 33 -7.42 -2.24 13.37
CA GLU A 33 -7.68 -1.81 14.74
C GLU A 33 -8.86 -0.82 14.79
N ARG A 34 -9.78 -1.01 15.73
CA ARG A 34 -11.01 -0.21 15.85
C ARG A 34 -11.03 0.76 17.03
N GLY A 35 -9.92 0.89 17.74
CA GLY A 35 -9.79 1.72 18.94
C GLY A 35 -9.65 0.91 20.24
N HIS A 36 -9.62 1.60 21.36
CA HIS A 36 -9.36 0.98 22.66
C HIS A 36 -10.46 0.01 23.07
N ASN A 37 -10.07 -1.21 23.46
CA ASN A 37 -10.96 -2.27 23.94
C ASN A 37 -12.06 -2.71 22.96
N ILE A 38 -11.97 -2.34 21.69
CA ILE A 38 -12.84 -2.87 20.65
C ILE A 38 -12.09 -3.98 19.91
N PRO A 39 -12.68 -5.18 19.75
CA PRO A 39 -12.05 -6.24 18.98
C PRO A 39 -11.69 -5.76 17.56
N PRO A 40 -10.45 -6.02 17.10
CA PRO A 40 -10.04 -5.67 15.76
C PRO A 40 -10.73 -6.57 14.72
N LEU A 41 -10.69 -6.14 13.47
CA LEU A 41 -11.24 -6.91 12.34
C LEU A 41 -10.11 -7.62 11.60
N LEU A 42 -10.34 -8.86 11.22
CA LEU A 42 -9.57 -9.54 10.18
C LEU A 42 -10.23 -9.23 8.83
N VAL A 43 -9.50 -8.53 7.99
CA VAL A 43 -9.98 -8.05 6.69
C VAL A 43 -9.26 -8.79 5.57
N PHE A 44 -10.03 -9.48 4.73
CA PHE A 44 -9.53 -10.27 3.61
C PHE A 44 -9.44 -9.46 2.31
N GLU A 45 -8.60 -9.93 1.38
CA GLU A 45 -8.44 -9.33 0.05
C GLU A 45 -9.73 -9.34 -0.78
N ASP A 46 -10.53 -10.39 -0.64
CA ASP A 46 -11.78 -10.60 -1.38
C ASP A 46 -13.01 -9.93 -0.74
N GLY A 47 -12.77 -9.00 0.19
CA GLY A 47 -13.82 -8.19 0.79
C GLY A 47 -14.44 -8.77 2.06
N GLY A 48 -14.14 -10.02 2.45
CA GLY A 48 -14.60 -10.57 3.73
C GLY A 48 -14.06 -9.79 4.95
N VAL A 49 -14.86 -9.73 6.01
CA VAL A 49 -14.53 -9.04 7.26
C VAL A 49 -15.05 -9.83 8.44
N ILE A 50 -14.17 -10.28 9.32
CA ILE A 50 -14.55 -11.07 10.49
C ILE A 50 -13.92 -10.43 11.72
N GLU A 51 -14.68 -10.28 12.80
CA GLU A 51 -14.12 -9.87 14.08
C GLU A 51 -13.07 -10.89 14.57
N LEU A 52 -11.85 -10.44 14.87
CA LEU A 52 -10.68 -11.31 15.01
C LEU A 52 -10.86 -12.46 16.02
N PRO A 53 -11.38 -12.26 17.24
CA PRO A 53 -11.69 -13.34 18.19
C PRO A 53 -12.70 -14.37 17.70
N LYS A 54 -13.57 -14.00 16.75
CA LYS A 54 -14.65 -14.84 16.22
C LYS A 54 -14.22 -15.68 15.02
N VAL A 55 -13.01 -15.49 14.52
CA VAL A 55 -12.49 -16.27 13.40
C VAL A 55 -12.31 -17.73 13.81
N ARG A 56 -12.82 -18.65 12.99
CA ARG A 56 -12.68 -20.10 13.14
C ARG A 56 -12.17 -20.70 11.85
N TYR A 57 -11.21 -21.59 11.97
CA TYR A 57 -10.71 -22.44 10.88
C TYR A 57 -11.49 -23.75 10.89
N MET A 58 -12.41 -23.92 9.94
CA MET A 58 -13.38 -25.03 9.94
C MET A 58 -13.65 -25.55 8.53
N MET A 59 -14.23 -26.74 8.44
CA MET A 59 -14.63 -27.36 7.19
C MET A 59 -15.87 -26.66 6.63
N THR A 60 -15.81 -26.22 5.37
CA THR A 60 -16.91 -25.69 4.56
C THR A 60 -17.13 -26.58 3.34
N HIS A 61 -18.07 -26.23 2.47
CA HIS A 61 -18.25 -26.92 1.18
C HIS A 61 -17.02 -26.83 0.25
N ARG A 62 -16.08 -25.91 0.51
CA ARG A 62 -14.84 -25.72 -0.27
C ARG A 62 -13.60 -26.28 0.41
N GLY A 63 -13.74 -26.90 1.57
CA GLY A 63 -12.64 -27.40 2.38
C GLY A 63 -12.40 -26.56 3.63
N MET A 64 -11.19 -26.58 4.17
CA MET A 64 -10.88 -25.86 5.40
C MET A 64 -10.68 -24.35 5.13
N GLU A 65 -11.53 -23.51 5.70
CA GLU A 65 -11.53 -22.06 5.50
C GLU A 65 -11.64 -21.30 6.83
N LEU A 66 -11.28 -20.01 6.81
CA LEU A 66 -11.49 -19.09 7.93
C LEU A 66 -12.88 -18.46 7.79
N ILE A 67 -13.78 -18.77 8.70
CA ILE A 67 -15.15 -18.24 8.74
C ILE A 67 -15.47 -17.68 10.12
N ALA A 68 -16.55 -16.91 10.22
CA ALA A 68 -17.04 -16.41 11.49
C ALA A 68 -17.71 -17.55 12.30
N ALA A 69 -17.52 -17.56 13.62
CA ALA A 69 -18.15 -18.53 14.51
C ALA A 69 -19.68 -18.37 14.61
N ASP A 70 -20.18 -17.13 14.46
CA ASP A 70 -21.57 -16.78 14.71
C ASP A 70 -22.34 -16.65 13.39
N ASP A 71 -23.58 -17.14 13.35
CA ASP A 71 -24.50 -16.95 12.22
C ASP A 71 -25.19 -15.58 12.22
N TYR A 72 -25.05 -14.82 13.32
CA TYR A 72 -25.58 -13.46 13.43
C TYR A 72 -24.43 -12.49 13.65
N LEU A 73 -24.08 -11.78 12.58
CA LEU A 73 -22.99 -10.83 12.58
C LEU A 73 -23.52 -9.40 12.58
N PRO A 74 -22.90 -8.49 13.36
CA PRO A 74 -23.20 -7.06 13.26
C PRO A 74 -22.93 -6.54 11.84
N GLY A 75 -23.62 -5.47 11.45
CA GLY A 75 -23.42 -4.84 10.14
C GLY A 75 -21.94 -4.49 9.88
N GLY A 76 -21.48 -4.79 8.66
CA GLY A 76 -20.09 -4.60 8.26
C GLY A 76 -19.15 -5.77 8.58
N GLN A 77 -19.70 -6.93 8.94
CA GLN A 77 -18.99 -8.20 9.08
C GLN A 77 -19.66 -9.26 8.19
N THR A 78 -18.90 -10.27 7.78
CA THR A 78 -19.34 -11.33 6.87
C THR A 78 -19.04 -12.69 7.47
N LYS A 79 -19.85 -13.70 7.11
CA LYS A 79 -19.63 -15.07 7.59
C LYS A 79 -18.38 -15.69 6.96
N HIS A 80 -18.19 -15.46 5.66
CA HIS A 80 -17.05 -15.99 4.90
C HIS A 80 -15.98 -14.93 4.65
N ASN A 81 -14.78 -15.42 4.33
CA ASN A 81 -13.65 -14.60 3.91
C ASN A 81 -13.75 -14.10 2.46
N ASP A 82 -14.51 -14.79 1.61
CA ASP A 82 -14.66 -14.45 0.19
C ASP A 82 -16.10 -14.66 -0.32
N VAL A 83 -16.41 -14.04 -1.47
CA VAL A 83 -17.74 -14.11 -2.11
C VAL A 83 -18.10 -15.54 -2.53
N CYS A 84 -17.12 -16.33 -2.97
CA CYS A 84 -17.37 -17.67 -3.49
C CYS A 84 -17.83 -18.61 -2.37
N GLY A 85 -17.21 -18.57 -1.20
CA GLY A 85 -17.60 -19.32 -0.01
C GLY A 85 -19.05 -19.01 0.40
N THR A 86 -19.42 -17.73 0.40
CA THR A 86 -20.81 -17.31 0.67
C THR A 86 -21.81 -17.88 -0.35
N ILE A 87 -21.48 -17.82 -1.65
CA ILE A 87 -22.36 -18.35 -2.70
C ILE A 87 -22.41 -19.88 -2.69
N ASP A 88 -21.33 -20.56 -2.33
CA ASP A 88 -21.29 -22.01 -2.24
C ASP A 88 -22.06 -22.52 -1.02
N GLU A 89 -22.04 -21.82 0.13
CA GLU A 89 -22.95 -22.10 1.25
C GLU A 89 -24.41 -21.91 0.82
N LEU A 90 -24.74 -20.80 0.15
CA LEU A 90 -26.09 -20.54 -0.35
C LEU A 90 -26.59 -21.70 -1.23
N LYS A 91 -25.77 -22.15 -2.19
CA LYS A 91 -26.09 -23.28 -3.08
C LYS A 91 -26.22 -24.59 -2.31
N GLY A 92 -25.32 -24.84 -1.35
CA GLY A 92 -25.34 -26.03 -0.50
C GLY A 92 -26.65 -26.14 0.28
N LEU A 93 -27.03 -25.07 0.98
CA LEU A 93 -28.27 -24.99 1.76
C LEU A 93 -29.52 -25.20 0.89
N LEU A 94 -29.59 -24.56 -0.28
CA LEU A 94 -30.71 -24.75 -1.21
C LEU A 94 -30.82 -26.18 -1.72
N LYS A 95 -29.70 -26.87 -1.91
CA LYS A 95 -29.65 -28.24 -2.41
C LYS A 95 -29.99 -29.27 -1.31
N GLU A 96 -29.46 -29.06 -0.11
CA GLU A 96 -29.55 -30.02 0.98
C GLU A 96 -30.84 -29.87 1.79
N ASN A 97 -31.33 -28.63 1.95
CA ASN A 97 -32.53 -28.34 2.73
C ASN A 97 -33.36 -27.21 2.10
N PRO A 98 -34.05 -27.46 0.98
CA PRO A 98 -34.82 -26.44 0.27
C PRO A 98 -35.97 -25.85 1.10
N ASP A 99 -36.51 -26.60 2.06
CA ASP A 99 -37.58 -26.10 2.94
C ASP A 99 -37.07 -25.08 3.97
N LEU A 100 -35.76 -25.01 4.22
CA LEU A 100 -35.15 -23.98 5.04
C LEU A 100 -35.39 -22.58 4.46
N LEU A 101 -35.50 -22.45 3.14
CA LEU A 101 -35.80 -21.17 2.50
C LEU A 101 -37.16 -20.63 2.92
N LYS A 102 -38.14 -21.51 3.13
CA LYS A 102 -39.49 -21.12 3.57
C LYS A 102 -39.52 -20.77 5.04
N SER A 103 -38.79 -21.53 5.87
CA SER A 103 -38.80 -21.35 7.33
C SER A 103 -37.83 -20.27 7.82
N ASN A 104 -36.79 -19.93 7.06
CA ASN A 104 -35.78 -18.96 7.43
C ASN A 104 -35.22 -18.18 6.20
N PRO A 105 -36.06 -17.39 5.50
CA PRO A 105 -35.62 -16.61 4.33
C PRO A 105 -34.53 -15.58 4.68
N ASP A 106 -34.53 -15.05 5.89
CA ASP A 106 -33.56 -14.05 6.36
C ASP A 106 -32.13 -14.57 6.40
N HIS A 107 -31.94 -15.89 6.57
CA HIS A 107 -30.61 -16.47 6.46
C HIS A 107 -30.04 -16.39 5.03
N PHE A 108 -30.87 -16.68 4.02
CA PHE A 108 -30.47 -16.60 2.61
C PHE A 108 -30.24 -15.15 2.19
N ASN A 109 -31.11 -14.23 2.61
CA ASN A 109 -30.93 -12.80 2.36
C ASN A 109 -29.60 -12.28 2.93
N ARG A 110 -29.21 -12.72 4.14
CA ARG A 110 -27.92 -12.34 4.72
C ARG A 110 -26.71 -12.83 3.93
N LEU A 111 -26.76 -14.05 3.38
CA LEU A 111 -25.69 -14.53 2.50
C LEU A 111 -25.60 -13.66 1.23
N LEU A 112 -26.74 -13.24 0.66
CA LEU A 112 -26.74 -12.33 -0.47
C LEU A 112 -26.22 -10.93 -0.10
N ASP A 113 -26.59 -10.41 1.07
CA ASP A 113 -26.10 -9.13 1.59
C ASP A 113 -24.59 -9.16 1.82
N ASP A 114 -24.06 -10.26 2.40
CA ASP A 114 -22.62 -10.49 2.56
C ASP A 114 -21.91 -10.48 1.20
N ALA A 115 -22.43 -11.21 0.21
CA ALA A 115 -21.86 -11.24 -1.14
C ALA A 115 -21.85 -9.85 -1.80
N CYS A 116 -22.94 -9.10 -1.67
CA CYS A 116 -23.04 -7.72 -2.16
C CYS A 116 -22.06 -6.80 -1.43
N TYR A 117 -21.95 -6.91 -0.10
CA TYR A 117 -21.04 -6.14 0.72
C TYR A 117 -19.58 -6.36 0.30
N MET A 118 -19.15 -7.62 0.19
CA MET A 118 -17.80 -7.97 -0.24
C MET A 118 -17.48 -7.46 -1.64
N THR A 119 -18.43 -7.61 -2.58
CA THR A 119 -18.30 -7.10 -3.95
C THR A 119 -18.13 -5.58 -3.97
N ASN A 120 -18.92 -4.84 -3.18
CA ASN A 120 -18.79 -3.40 -3.06
C ASN A 120 -17.43 -2.98 -2.48
N ARG A 121 -16.88 -3.74 -1.53
CA ARG A 121 -15.52 -3.49 -1.00
C ARG A 121 -14.45 -3.74 -2.05
N MET A 122 -14.54 -4.82 -2.82
CA MET A 122 -13.63 -5.08 -3.94
C MET A 122 -13.70 -3.98 -4.99
N GLN A 123 -14.90 -3.50 -5.32
CA GLN A 123 -15.10 -2.41 -6.27
C GLN A 123 -14.49 -1.10 -5.75
N LYS A 124 -14.74 -0.74 -4.47
CA LYS A 124 -14.07 0.40 -3.84
C LYS A 124 -12.54 0.26 -3.88
N ARG A 125 -12.03 -0.95 -3.62
CA ARG A 125 -10.61 -1.23 -3.64
C ARG A 125 -10.01 -1.06 -5.04
N ARG A 126 -10.71 -1.52 -6.07
CA ARG A 126 -10.35 -1.30 -7.47
C ARG A 126 -10.27 0.19 -7.80
N GLU A 127 -11.22 0.99 -7.31
CA GLU A 127 -11.16 2.44 -7.55
C GLU A 127 -9.98 3.11 -6.84
N ASN A 128 -9.64 2.71 -5.62
CA ASN A 128 -8.41 3.18 -4.98
C ASN A 128 -7.16 2.83 -5.83
N TYR A 129 -7.11 1.67 -6.50
CA TYR A 129 -6.01 1.34 -7.40
C TYR A 129 -5.97 2.22 -8.65
N ARG A 130 -7.14 2.57 -9.19
CA ARG A 130 -7.25 3.46 -10.35
C ARG A 130 -6.81 4.89 -9.99
N GLU A 131 -7.20 5.38 -8.82
CA GLU A 131 -6.75 6.67 -8.28
C GLU A 131 -5.23 6.67 -8.10
N PHE A 132 -4.68 5.64 -7.43
CA PHE A 132 -3.24 5.46 -7.28
C PHE A 132 -2.50 5.50 -8.63
N ALA A 133 -2.98 4.77 -9.64
CA ALA A 133 -2.36 4.75 -10.96
C ALA A 133 -2.37 6.13 -11.64
N THR A 134 -3.45 6.89 -11.44
CA THR A 134 -3.61 8.25 -11.99
C THR A 134 -2.65 9.22 -11.32
N GLU A 135 -2.57 9.19 -9.99
CA GLU A 135 -1.65 10.04 -9.22
C GLU A 135 -0.18 9.69 -9.51
N PHE A 136 0.15 8.39 -9.60
CA PHE A 136 1.48 7.93 -9.94
C PHE A 136 1.92 8.40 -11.33
N ALA A 137 1.04 8.34 -12.33
CA ALA A 137 1.32 8.85 -13.67
C ALA A 137 1.64 10.36 -13.65
N SER A 138 0.89 11.16 -12.89
CA SER A 138 1.16 12.59 -12.72
C SER A 138 2.53 12.85 -12.06
N LEU A 139 2.93 12.03 -11.09
CA LEU A 139 4.28 12.10 -10.50
C LEU A 139 5.38 11.77 -11.52
N CYS A 140 5.16 10.79 -12.40
CA CYS A 140 6.10 10.47 -13.48
C CYS A 140 6.25 11.63 -14.45
N GLU A 141 5.15 12.29 -14.84
CA GLU A 141 5.19 13.49 -15.70
C GLU A 141 5.97 14.63 -15.03
N ARG A 142 5.71 14.91 -13.75
CA ARG A 142 6.46 15.90 -12.97
C ARG A 142 7.94 15.58 -12.91
N MET A 143 8.29 14.31 -12.72
CA MET A 143 9.68 13.87 -12.69
C MET A 143 10.37 14.05 -14.05
N ALA A 144 9.68 13.71 -15.14
CA ALA A 144 10.20 13.87 -16.50
C ALA A 144 10.40 15.35 -16.90
N ALA A 145 9.64 16.26 -16.30
CA ALA A 145 9.75 17.70 -16.53
C ALA A 145 10.90 18.38 -15.73
N ILE A 146 11.67 17.65 -14.91
CA ILE A 146 12.79 18.23 -14.17
C ILE A 146 13.97 18.42 -15.12
N GLU A 147 14.20 19.68 -15.50
CA GLU A 147 15.36 20.09 -16.30
C GLU A 147 16.60 20.24 -15.40
N GLY A 148 17.75 19.77 -15.89
CA GLY A 148 19.05 19.92 -15.24
C GLY A 148 19.94 20.94 -15.94
N PRO A 149 20.90 21.57 -15.25
CA PRO A 149 21.85 22.47 -15.89
C PRO A 149 22.85 21.70 -16.79
N GLU A 150 23.41 22.36 -17.79
CA GLU A 150 24.46 21.79 -18.65
C GLU A 150 25.79 21.70 -17.90
N THR A 151 26.15 20.50 -17.46
CA THR A 151 27.33 20.27 -16.61
C THR A 151 28.65 20.35 -17.36
N LYS A 152 28.68 20.22 -18.70
CA LYS A 152 29.92 20.36 -19.47
C LYS A 152 30.54 21.76 -19.34
N GLN A 153 29.74 22.79 -19.05
CA GLN A 153 30.24 24.15 -18.84
C GLN A 153 31.10 24.26 -17.59
N VAL A 154 30.84 23.45 -16.56
CA VAL A 154 31.65 23.42 -15.32
C VAL A 154 33.08 22.99 -15.64
N HIS A 155 33.23 21.90 -16.42
CA HIS A 155 34.55 21.42 -16.83
C HIS A 155 35.29 22.46 -17.66
N LYS A 156 34.60 23.11 -18.62
CA LYS A 156 35.20 24.16 -19.44
C LYS A 156 35.71 25.33 -18.59
N LYS A 157 34.87 25.87 -17.70
CA LYS A 157 35.25 26.97 -16.78
C LYS A 157 36.40 26.56 -15.86
N ALA A 158 36.40 25.32 -15.37
CA ALA A 158 37.48 24.81 -14.53
C ALA A 158 38.81 24.70 -15.27
N GLU A 159 38.82 24.25 -16.53
CA GLU A 159 40.05 24.24 -17.35
C GLU A 159 40.54 25.67 -17.63
N GLU A 160 39.65 26.63 -17.90
CA GLU A 160 40.01 28.04 -18.09
C GLU A 160 40.67 28.63 -16.85
N ILE A 161 40.11 28.39 -15.66
CA ILE A 161 40.73 28.78 -14.38
C ILE A 161 42.12 28.14 -14.24
N ARG A 162 42.26 26.83 -14.50
CA ARG A 162 43.56 26.13 -14.39
C ARG A 162 44.59 26.72 -15.34
N ALA A 163 44.20 27.09 -16.55
CA ALA A 163 45.10 27.71 -17.52
C ALA A 163 45.61 29.07 -17.03
N ILE A 164 44.75 29.91 -16.46
CA ILE A 164 45.16 31.20 -15.87
C ILE A 164 46.13 30.99 -14.71
N LEU A 165 45.86 30.02 -13.84
CA LEU A 165 46.67 29.73 -12.65
C LEU A 165 48.07 29.15 -12.97
N GLN A 166 48.32 28.70 -14.19
CA GLN A 166 49.64 28.22 -14.64
C GLN A 166 50.57 29.36 -15.10
N ASP A 167 50.07 30.60 -15.19
CA ASP A 167 50.84 31.78 -15.59
C ASP A 167 51.65 32.38 -14.42
N SER A 168 52.35 33.49 -14.65
CA SER A 168 53.09 34.18 -13.59
C SER A 168 52.17 34.76 -12.51
N PRO A 169 52.67 34.95 -11.27
CA PRO A 169 51.87 35.52 -10.17
C PRO A 169 51.28 36.90 -10.48
N GLU A 170 52.00 37.74 -11.23
CA GLU A 170 51.53 39.05 -11.67
C GLU A 170 50.36 38.93 -12.65
N THR A 171 50.44 38.00 -13.61
CA THR A 171 49.36 37.73 -14.56
C THR A 171 48.11 37.21 -13.85
N VAL A 172 48.27 36.24 -12.94
CA VAL A 172 47.16 35.73 -12.12
C VAL A 172 46.50 36.86 -11.34
N THR A 173 47.28 37.73 -10.70
CA THR A 173 46.76 38.88 -9.94
C THR A 173 45.96 39.83 -10.83
N SER A 174 46.43 40.09 -12.05
CA SER A 174 45.72 40.93 -13.01
C SER A 174 44.40 40.33 -13.53
N LYS A 175 44.24 39.00 -13.43
CA LYS A 175 43.07 38.24 -13.91
C LYS A 175 42.15 37.74 -12.79
N LEU A 176 42.29 38.24 -11.57
CA LEU A 176 41.48 37.79 -10.42
C LEU A 176 39.98 37.90 -10.67
N GLU A 177 39.52 38.99 -11.30
CA GLU A 177 38.10 39.19 -11.59
C GLU A 177 37.57 38.11 -12.57
N GLU A 178 38.32 37.79 -13.61
CA GLU A 178 37.98 36.72 -14.57
C GLU A 178 37.90 35.36 -13.87
N ILE A 179 38.84 35.07 -12.96
CA ILE A 179 38.82 33.84 -12.15
C ILE A 179 37.56 33.80 -11.28
N TYR A 180 37.18 34.92 -10.64
CA TYR A 180 35.97 34.98 -9.83
C TYR A 180 34.70 34.77 -10.66
N GLU A 181 34.57 35.41 -11.80
CA GLU A 181 33.43 35.19 -12.70
C GLU A 181 33.30 33.73 -13.16
N LEU A 182 34.42 33.08 -13.49
CA LEU A 182 34.44 31.66 -13.85
C LEU A 182 34.03 30.77 -12.67
N ALA A 183 34.53 31.06 -11.45
CA ALA A 183 34.23 30.32 -10.24
C ALA A 183 32.75 30.47 -9.81
N GLU A 184 32.19 31.67 -9.89
CA GLU A 184 30.75 31.90 -9.67
C GLU A 184 29.91 31.15 -10.69
N GLY A 185 30.32 31.13 -11.97
CA GLY A 185 29.63 30.34 -12.98
C GLY A 185 29.63 28.83 -12.68
N ILE A 186 30.68 28.30 -12.06
CA ILE A 186 30.70 26.90 -11.56
C ILE A 186 29.73 26.74 -10.39
N ARG A 187 29.73 27.69 -9.44
CA ARG A 187 28.83 27.68 -8.27
C ARG A 187 27.36 27.71 -8.70
N ASP A 188 27.01 28.52 -9.69
CA ASP A 188 25.65 28.61 -10.22
C ASP A 188 25.16 27.28 -10.80
N VAL A 189 26.00 26.59 -11.57
CA VAL A 189 25.67 25.25 -12.09
C VAL A 189 25.49 24.25 -10.94
N ALA A 190 26.34 24.30 -9.91
CA ALA A 190 26.22 23.42 -8.74
C ALA A 190 24.91 23.68 -7.97
N ASN A 191 24.56 24.95 -7.72
CA ASN A 191 23.31 25.33 -7.06
C ASN A 191 22.07 24.87 -7.83
N ASN A 192 22.10 25.00 -9.17
CA ASN A 192 21.03 24.51 -10.03
C ASN A 192 20.93 22.98 -9.96
N LEU A 193 22.05 22.27 -10.00
CA LEU A 193 22.07 20.82 -9.89
C LEU A 193 21.52 20.34 -8.54
N GLU A 194 21.90 21.00 -7.43
CA GLU A 194 21.35 20.72 -6.10
C GLU A 194 19.83 20.89 -6.09
N SER A 195 19.33 21.96 -6.71
CA SER A 195 17.89 22.22 -6.84
C SER A 195 17.17 21.10 -7.61
N CYS A 196 17.74 20.63 -8.72
CA CYS A 196 17.21 19.49 -9.48
C CYS A 196 17.18 18.20 -8.66
N LEU A 197 18.29 17.87 -7.97
CA LEU A 197 18.38 16.69 -7.10
C LEU A 197 17.33 16.74 -5.98
N SER A 198 17.13 17.92 -5.39
CA SER A 198 16.10 18.16 -4.38
C SER A 198 14.69 17.93 -4.95
N ALA A 199 14.42 18.37 -6.19
CA ALA A 199 13.15 18.13 -6.86
C ALA A 199 12.89 16.63 -7.09
N TYR A 200 13.87 15.89 -7.61
CA TYR A 200 13.77 14.42 -7.78
C TYR A 200 13.47 13.72 -6.44
N LYS A 201 14.21 14.09 -5.38
CA LYS A 201 14.01 13.55 -4.03
C LYS A 201 12.59 13.77 -3.53
N LYS A 202 12.02 14.97 -3.73
CA LYS A 202 10.64 15.28 -3.32
C LYS A 202 9.63 14.37 -4.01
N VAL A 203 9.72 14.22 -5.33
CA VAL A 203 8.81 13.33 -6.08
C VAL A 203 8.96 11.88 -5.62
N ALA A 204 10.19 11.40 -5.38
CA ALA A 204 10.42 10.05 -4.89
C ALA A 204 9.78 9.79 -3.50
N ILE A 205 9.81 10.79 -2.61
CA ILE A 205 9.12 10.72 -1.31
C ILE A 205 7.60 10.63 -1.52
N GLU A 206 7.04 11.43 -2.43
CA GLU A 206 5.61 11.39 -2.75
C GLU A 206 5.19 10.02 -3.31
N VAL A 207 5.98 9.43 -4.21
CA VAL A 207 5.76 8.06 -4.71
C VAL A 207 5.73 7.06 -3.56
N GLY A 208 6.67 7.17 -2.62
CA GLY A 208 6.70 6.33 -1.41
C GLY A 208 5.42 6.50 -0.57
N GLY A 209 4.92 7.73 -0.44
CA GLY A 209 3.66 8.03 0.22
C GLY A 209 2.45 7.39 -0.48
N LEU A 210 2.36 7.50 -1.81
CA LEU A 210 1.31 6.83 -2.59
C LEU A 210 1.33 5.31 -2.39
N TYR A 211 2.52 4.72 -2.41
CA TYR A 211 2.69 3.29 -2.19
C TYR A 211 2.21 2.85 -0.80
N GLU A 212 2.62 3.53 0.27
CA GLU A 212 2.18 3.18 1.62
C GLU A 212 0.68 3.39 1.81
N ASN A 213 0.10 4.45 1.21
CA ASN A 213 -1.34 4.68 1.24
C ASN A 213 -2.11 3.55 0.54
N ILE A 214 -1.69 3.15 -0.66
CA ILE A 214 -2.40 2.08 -1.38
C ILE A 214 -2.21 0.73 -0.70
N LYS A 215 -1.00 0.42 -0.21
CA LYS A 215 -0.69 -0.82 0.52
C LYS A 215 -1.46 -0.92 1.84
N GLY A 216 -1.66 0.19 2.55
CA GLY A 216 -2.34 0.22 3.84
C GLY A 216 -1.74 -0.78 4.84
N GLY A 217 -2.59 -1.46 5.61
CA GLY A 217 -2.14 -2.48 6.58
C GLY A 217 -1.69 -3.82 5.99
N ARG A 218 -1.61 -3.98 4.66
CA ARG A 218 -1.35 -5.27 4.01
C ARG A 218 0.14 -5.54 3.86
N ASN A 219 0.51 -6.81 4.01
CA ASN A 219 1.88 -7.25 3.80
C ASN A 219 2.12 -7.65 2.33
N TRP A 220 2.54 -6.70 1.50
CA TRP A 220 2.88 -6.95 0.08
C TRP A 220 4.32 -7.48 -0.11
N LYS A 221 4.82 -8.36 0.76
CA LYS A 221 6.10 -9.04 0.52
C LYS A 221 5.97 -9.96 -0.70
N ARG A 222 6.98 -9.95 -1.59
CA ARG A 222 7.05 -10.85 -2.76
C ARG A 222 6.96 -12.30 -2.26
N LYS A 223 6.06 -13.08 -2.88
CA LYS A 223 6.01 -14.54 -2.75
C LYS A 223 7.12 -15.17 -3.58
#